data_AF-A0A6L9Z8Z8-F1
#
_entry.id   AF-A0A6L9Z8Z8-F1
#
_cell.length_a   1.000
_cell.length_b   1.000
_cell.length_c   1.000
_cell.angle_alpha   90.00
_cell.angle_beta   90.00
_cell.angle_gamma   90.00
#
_symmetry.space_group_name_H-M   'P 1'
#
loop_
_entity.id
_entity.type
_entity.pdbx_description
1 polymer ?
#
loop_
_entity_poly.entity_id
_entity_poly.type
_entity_poly.pdbx_seq_one_letter_code
_entity_poly.pdbx_strand_id
1 'polypeptide(L)' 'FLSWLARKFGRPVCSGQLIDIPVTHQELAEMIGTTRVTITRLIKQFEEEGIISRPRRYCIVLRDCSEL' A
#
# COMPACT_ATOMS: atom_id res chain seq x y z
N PHE A 1 7.51 4.28 2.50
CA PHE A 1 6.11 4.66 2.23
C PHE A 1 5.12 3.64 2.76
N LEU A 2 5.16 2.36 2.35
CA LEU A 2 4.19 1.35 2.78
C LEU A 2 4.02 1.25 4.30
N SER A 3 5.12 1.27 5.07
CA SER A 3 5.05 1.27 6.54
C SER A 3 4.33 2.49 7.11
N TRP A 4 4.45 3.67 6.47
CA TRP A 4 3.70 4.87 6.87
C TRP A 4 2.21 4.71 6.55
N LEU A 5 1.87 4.17 5.38
CA LEU A 5 0.50 3.90 4.97
C LEU A 5 -0.17 2.89 5.92
N ALA A 6 0.52 1.79 6.23
CA ALA A 6 0.05 0.76 7.16
C ALA A 6 -0.10 1.31 8.59
N ARG A 7 0.83 2.15 9.06
CA ARG A 7 0.71 2.79 10.39
C ARG A 7 -0.45 3.77 10.48
N LYS A 8 -0.74 4.51 9.41
CA LYS A 8 -1.75 5.57 9.41
C LYS A 8 -3.16 5.07 9.08
N PHE A 9 -3.26 4.08 8.20
CA PHE A 9 -4.52 3.60 7.63
C PHE A 9 -4.69 2.09 7.65
N GLY A 10 -3.65 1.35 8.05
CA GLY A 10 -3.70 -0.11 8.12
C GLY A 10 -4.56 -0.61 9.25
N ARG A 11 -5.25 -1.71 8.99
CA ARG A 11 -5.97 -2.51 9.97
C ARG A 11 -5.42 -3.94 9.93
N PRO A 12 -5.16 -4.57 11.09
CA PRO A 12 -4.69 -5.94 11.11
C PRO A 12 -5.75 -6.89 10.51
N VAL A 13 -5.29 -7.80 9.67
CA VAL A 13 -6.08 -8.89 9.07
C VAL A 13 -5.24 -10.17 9.05
N CYS A 14 -5.86 -11.33 8.84
CA CYS A 14 -5.14 -12.61 8.84
C CYS A 14 -3.96 -12.67 7.84
N SER A 15 -4.03 -11.92 6.75
CA SER A 15 -3.00 -11.87 5.70
C SER A 15 -1.97 -10.74 5.88
N GLY A 16 -1.99 -10.00 7.01
CA GLY A 16 -1.11 -8.87 7.31
C GLY A 16 -1.86 -7.59 7.64
N GLN A 17 -1.58 -6.49 6.93
CA GLN A 17 -2.20 -5.19 7.18
C GLN A 17 -3.03 -4.74 5.97
N LEU A 18 -4.32 -4.53 6.19
CA LEU A 18 -5.26 -4.03 5.19
C LEU A 18 -5.33 -2.50 5.22
N ILE A 19 -5.01 -1.85 4.11
CA ILE A 19 -5.32 -0.45 3.84
C ILE A 19 -6.50 -0.40 2.86
N ASP A 20 -7.67 -0.01 3.34
CA ASP A 20 -8.90 0.10 2.56
C ASP A 20 -9.49 1.51 2.72
N ILE A 21 -8.90 2.46 1.98
CA ILE A 21 -9.28 3.88 2.02
C ILE A 21 -9.48 4.38 0.59
N PRO A 22 -10.50 5.21 0.31
CA PRO A 22 -10.78 5.73 -1.02
C PRO A 22 -9.79 6.85 -1.40
N VAL A 23 -8.49 6.51 -1.48
CA VAL A 23 -7.42 7.46 -1.78
C VAL A 23 -6.78 7.13 -3.13
N THR A 24 -6.66 8.14 -3.97
CA THR A 24 -6.02 8.04 -5.28
C THR A 24 -4.49 8.09 -5.18
N HIS A 25 -3.81 7.66 -6.24
CA HIS A 25 -2.35 7.78 -6.29
C HIS A 25 -1.85 9.23 -6.27
N GLN A 26 -2.69 10.19 -6.68
CA GLN A 26 -2.37 11.62 -6.65
C GLN A 26 -2.38 12.13 -5.21
N GLU A 27 -3.42 11.85 -4.44
CA GLU A 27 -3.51 12.23 -3.04
C GLU A 27 -2.41 11.57 -2.19
N LEU A 28 -2.05 10.31 -2.48
CA LEU A 28 -0.88 9.66 -1.88
C LEU A 28 0.42 10.41 -2.19
N ALA A 29 0.57 10.86 -3.44
CA ALA A 29 1.77 11.58 -3.85
C ALA A 29 1.88 12.93 -3.11
N GLU A 30 0.77 13.67 -3.00
CA GLU A 30 0.69 14.93 -2.26
C GLU A 30 0.97 14.73 -0.77
N MET A 31 0.42 13.69 -0.15
CA MET A 31 0.63 13.40 1.27
C MET A 31 2.09 13.10 1.64
N ILE A 32 2.90 12.64 0.67
CA ILE A 32 4.29 12.20 0.90
C ILE A 32 5.30 13.13 0.23
N GLY A 33 4.84 14.17 -0.47
CA GLY A 33 5.71 15.09 -1.19
C GLY A 33 6.44 14.42 -2.36
N THR A 34 5.75 13.55 -3.11
CA THR A 34 6.28 12.87 -4.29
C THR A 34 5.38 13.05 -5.50
N THR A 35 5.64 12.34 -6.61
CA THR A 35 4.81 12.40 -7.82
C THR A 35 3.88 11.19 -7.93
N ARG A 36 2.74 11.37 -8.61
CA ARG A 36 1.81 10.27 -8.94
C ARG A 36 2.51 9.12 -9.67
N VAL A 37 3.46 9.44 -10.54
CA VAL A 37 4.24 8.45 -11.31
C VAL A 37 5.12 7.63 -10.38
N THR A 38 5.78 8.26 -9.40
CA THR A 38 6.58 7.57 -8.38
C THR A 38 5.70 6.61 -7.57
N ILE A 39 4.56 7.07 -7.06
CA ILE A 39 3.62 6.20 -6.32
C ILE A 39 3.17 5.01 -7.16
N THR A 40 2.81 5.26 -8.43
CA THR A 40 2.34 4.21 -9.34
C THR A 40 3.43 3.16 -9.60
N ARG A 41 4.68 3.59 -9.81
CA ARG A 41 5.83 2.69 -10.01
C ARG A 41 6.11 1.86 -8.76
N LEU A 42 6.11 2.49 -7.58
CA LEU A 42 6.33 1.81 -6.30
C LEU A 42 5.25 0.77 -6.03
N ILE A 43 3.97 1.12 -6.18
CA ILE A 43 2.86 0.18 -5.98
C ILE A 43 2.99 -1.02 -6.92
N LYS A 44 3.30 -0.78 -8.21
CA LYS A 44 3.48 -1.85 -9.20
C LYS A 44 4.66 -2.76 -8.83
N GLN A 45 5.80 -2.18 -8.47
CA GLN A 45 6.98 -2.92 -8.04
C GLN A 45 6.68 -3.81 -6.82
N PHE A 46 6.03 -3.27 -5.79
CA PHE A 46 5.70 -4.04 -4.59
C PHE A 46 4.69 -5.15 -4.84
N GLU A 47 3.80 -4.98 -5.82
CA GLU A 47 2.87 -6.02 -6.25
C GLU A 47 3.61 -7.14 -7.02
N GLU A 48 4.55 -6.78 -7.90
CA GLU A 48 5.41 -7.73 -8.61
C GLU A 48 6.34 -8.50 -7.66
N GLU A 49 6.87 -7.84 -6.63
CA GLU A 49 7.67 -8.45 -5.56
C GLU A 49 6.83 -9.26 -4.56
N GLY A 50 5.50 -9.24 -4.67
CA GLY A 50 4.59 -9.96 -3.79
C GLY A 50 4.49 -9.40 -2.36
N ILE A 51 5.04 -8.21 -2.11
CA ILE A 51 4.98 -7.52 -0.81
C ILE A 51 3.56 -7.03 -0.52
N ILE A 52 2.82 -6.64 -1.56
CA ILE A 52 1.42 -6.22 -1.46
C ILE A 52 0.49 -7.04 -2.36
N SER A 53 -0.79 -7.04 -2.03
CA SER A 53 -1.87 -7.54 -2.90
C SER A 53 -2.98 -6.50 -3.00
N ARG A 54 -3.63 -6.41 -4.16
CA ARG A 54 -4.72 -5.46 -4.43
C ARG A 54 -5.98 -6.21 -4.86
N PRO A 55 -6.79 -6.72 -3.92
CA PRO A 55 -7.97 -7.52 -4.26
C PRO A 55 -9.09 -6.68 -4.90
N ARG A 56 -9.12 -5.37 -4.67
CA ARG A 56 -10.09 -4.44 -5.24
C ARG A 56 -9.50 -3.04 -5.42
N ARG A 57 -10.21 -2.17 -6.14
CA ARG A 57 -9.85 -0.75 -6.27
C ARG A 57 -9.77 -0.09 -4.88
N TYR A 58 -8.75 0.73 -4.66
CA TYR A 58 -8.50 1.44 -3.38
C TYR A 58 -8.14 0.55 -2.18
N CYS A 59 -7.82 -0.72 -2.43
CA CYS A 59 -7.47 -1.68 -1.39
C CYS A 59 -6.04 -2.19 -1.60
N ILE A 60 -5.22 -2.09 -0.55
CA ILE A 60 -3.86 -2.61 -0.50
C ILE A 60 -3.75 -3.50 0.75
N VAL A 61 -3.43 -4.77 0.54
CA VAL A 61 -3.06 -5.70 1.60
C VAL A 61 -1.54 -5.77 1.63
N LEU A 62 -0.92 -5.21 2.67
CA LEU A 62 0.48 -5.41 2.96
C LEU A 62 0.64 -6.78 3.61
N ARG A 63 1.40 -7.67 2.97
CA ARG A 63 1.67 -8.99 3.53
C ARG A 63 2.60 -8.84 4.72
N ASP A 64 2.26 -9.50 5.82
CA ASP A 64 3.16 -9.55 6.95
C ASP A 64 4.34 -10.47 6.58
N CYS A 65 5.56 -9.92 6.59
CA CYS A 65 6.77 -10.72 6.55
C CYS A 65 7.05 -11.22 7.98
N SER A 66 6.08 -11.93 8.57
CA SER A 66 6.18 -12.53 9.90
C SER A 66 6.51 -14.03 9.84
N GLU A 67 6.82 -14.57 8.66
CA GLU A 67 7.29 -15.96 8.51
C GLU A 67 8.44 -16.03 7.49
N LEU A 68 9.67 -15.81 7.98
CA LEU A 68 10.89 -16.50 7.55
C LEU A 68 11.73 -16.81 8.80
#